data_AF-V9GHJ8-F1
#
_entry.id   AF-V9GHJ8-F1
#
_cell.length_a   1.000
_cell.length_b   1.000
_cell.length_c   1.000
_cell.angle_alpha   90.00
_cell.angle_beta   90.00
_cell.angle_gamma   90.00
#
_symmetry.space_group_name_H-M   'P 1'
#
loop_
_entity.id
_entity.type
_entity.pdbx_description
1 polymer ?
#
loop_
_entity_poly.entity_id
_entity_poly.type
_entity_poly.pdbx_seq_one_letter_code
_entity_poly.pdbx_strand_id
1 'polypeptide(L)'
;MLSPDNPECHEELSQLPLKSGKPTYIDKTFAPDRATAIRLFDLAEAHGTPMFSTSALRFASEYAELDSQGIQTINSWGPGAFSNYAIHQIEPIISLMGANPLRVMYTGTAESPALLIDFGDERQATINHLGDNCPFTLGIKQDTGSFSQVTANSNFFLLFIEQLVRFFESGRPTVASAETIAVITVIEYGMKQLRRLTYGWICLQPNQTKGLAQGHIGLVASPFAHVQSYTSFRTFFLPFMCKGFHHSSL
;
A
#
# COMPACT_ATOMS: atom_id res chain seq x y z
N MET A 1 11.80 -10.56 -0.84
CA MET A 1 11.43 -11.83 -0.16
C MET A 1 9.94 -12.04 -0.39
N LEU A 2 9.56 -13.18 -0.96
CA LEU A 2 8.18 -13.50 -1.33
C LEU A 2 7.70 -14.65 -0.43
N SER A 3 6.84 -14.34 0.54
CA SER A 3 6.06 -15.34 1.30
C SER A 3 4.63 -14.79 1.49
N PRO A 4 3.85 -14.74 0.38
CA PRO A 4 2.68 -13.86 0.26
C PRO A 4 1.55 -14.13 1.26
N ASP A 5 1.51 -15.34 1.83
CA ASP A 5 0.47 -15.82 2.73
C ASP A 5 1.01 -16.35 4.08
N ASN A 6 2.32 -16.21 4.34
CA ASN A 6 2.93 -16.61 5.63
C ASN A 6 3.76 -15.45 6.21
N PRO A 7 3.12 -14.34 6.65
CA PRO A 7 3.82 -13.18 7.22
C PRO A 7 4.60 -13.50 8.49
N GLU A 8 4.22 -14.53 9.24
CA GLU A 8 4.93 -15.00 10.43
C GLU A 8 6.36 -15.47 10.14
N CYS A 9 6.61 -15.93 8.91
CA CYS A 9 7.95 -16.33 8.47
C CYS A 9 8.81 -15.12 8.07
N HIS A 10 8.22 -13.95 7.80
CA HIS A 10 8.96 -12.80 7.29
C HIS A 10 10.03 -12.29 8.26
N GLU A 11 9.78 -12.34 9.57
CA GLU A 11 10.75 -11.85 10.56
C GLU A 11 12.04 -12.67 10.57
N GLU A 12 11.92 -13.99 10.50
CA GLU A 12 13.07 -14.90 10.40
C GLU A 12 13.75 -14.77 9.03
N LEU A 13 12.98 -14.87 7.95
CA LEU A 13 13.50 -14.86 6.58
C LEU A 13 14.17 -13.54 6.18
N SER A 14 13.79 -12.43 6.84
CA SER A 14 14.33 -11.10 6.56
C SER A 14 15.59 -10.76 7.37
N GLN A 15 15.99 -11.59 8.34
CA GLN A 15 17.15 -11.30 9.19
C GLN A 15 18.43 -11.04 8.38
N LEU A 16 18.77 -11.91 7.43
CA LEU A 16 19.97 -11.74 6.61
C LEU A 16 19.84 -10.58 5.61
N PRO A 17 18.74 -10.48 4.82
CA PRO A 17 18.52 -9.32 3.94
C PRO A 17 18.60 -7.97 4.65
N LEU A 18 17.92 -7.80 5.79
CA LEU A 18 17.85 -6.52 6.49
C LEU A 18 19.18 -6.13 7.17
N LYS A 19 20.06 -7.09 7.46
CA LYS A 19 21.40 -6.83 8.01
C LYS A 19 22.46 -6.56 6.94
N SER A 20 22.10 -6.64 5.65
CA SER A 20 23.07 -6.62 4.55
C SER A 20 23.41 -5.21 4.03
N GLY A 21 22.62 -4.19 4.36
CA GLY A 21 22.71 -2.85 3.77
C GLY A 21 22.20 -2.77 2.32
N LYS A 22 21.74 -3.89 1.73
CA LYS A 22 21.23 -3.93 0.36
C LYS A 22 19.74 -3.59 0.31
N PRO A 23 19.27 -2.83 -0.69
CA PRO A 23 17.84 -2.56 -0.86
C PRO A 23 17.03 -3.86 -0.78
N THR A 24 16.05 -3.90 0.11
CA THR A 24 15.28 -5.10 0.43
C THR A 24 13.79 -4.83 0.32
N TYR A 25 13.13 -5.52 -0.61
CA TYR A 25 11.66 -5.57 -0.67
C TYR A 25 11.15 -6.80 0.10
N ILE A 26 10.15 -6.59 0.97
CA ILE A 26 9.41 -7.67 1.65
C ILE A 26 7.97 -7.62 1.15
N ASP A 27 7.46 -8.77 0.70
CA ASP A 27 6.13 -8.83 0.10
C ASP A 27 4.99 -8.53 1.08
N LYS A 28 3.81 -8.24 0.50
CA LYS A 28 2.58 -7.97 1.23
C LYS A 28 2.15 -9.13 2.13
N THR A 29 1.24 -8.75 3.03
CA THR A 29 1.02 -9.18 4.42
C THR A 29 2.08 -8.69 5.38
N PHE A 30 3.32 -8.44 4.93
CA PHE A 30 4.47 -7.82 5.62
C PHE A 30 4.85 -8.38 6.99
N ALA A 31 3.95 -8.33 7.97
CA ALA A 31 4.14 -8.77 9.33
C ALA A 31 2.80 -9.24 9.93
N PRO A 32 2.80 -10.21 10.86
CA PRO A 32 1.58 -10.73 11.48
C PRO A 32 0.90 -9.70 12.41
N ASP A 33 1.66 -8.72 12.92
CA ASP A 33 1.18 -7.68 13.81
C ASP A 33 2.05 -6.41 13.74
N ARG A 34 1.54 -5.32 14.30
CA ARG A 34 2.20 -4.01 14.35
C ARG A 34 3.56 -4.08 15.04
N ALA A 35 3.68 -4.87 16.10
CA ALA A 35 4.92 -4.95 16.86
C ALA A 35 6.04 -5.54 15.99
N THR A 36 5.73 -6.57 15.22
CA THR A 36 6.64 -7.21 14.27
C THR A 36 6.97 -6.28 13.11
N ALA A 37 5.98 -5.56 12.58
CA ALA A 37 6.20 -4.55 11.54
C ALA A 37 7.22 -3.49 11.98
N ILE A 38 7.10 -2.99 13.21
CA ILE A 38 8.05 -2.02 13.78
C ILE A 38 9.44 -2.63 13.92
N ARG A 39 9.57 -3.84 14.48
CA ARG A 39 10.88 -4.51 14.63
C ARG A 39 11.60 -4.68 13.29
N LEU A 40 10.87 -4.99 12.22
CA LEU A 40 11.43 -5.14 10.88
C LEU A 40 11.99 -3.80 10.35
N PHE A 41 11.23 -2.72 10.45
CA PHE A 41 11.70 -1.40 10.04
C PHE A 41 12.84 -0.88 10.93
N ASP A 42 12.76 -1.07 12.25
CA ASP A 42 13.84 -0.73 13.19
C ASP A 42 15.13 -1.50 12.87
N LEU A 43 15.02 -2.79 12.49
CA LEU A 43 16.18 -3.60 12.09
C LEU A 43 16.80 -3.06 10.79
N ALA A 44 15.98 -2.73 9.80
CA ALA A 44 16.47 -2.18 8.55
C ALA A 44 17.18 -0.84 8.76
N GLU A 45 16.58 0.05 9.57
CA GLU A 45 17.16 1.34 9.95
C GLU A 45 18.50 1.16 10.66
N ALA A 46 18.57 0.27 11.66
CA ALA A 46 19.79 0.00 12.43
C ALA A 46 20.97 -0.49 11.57
N HIS A 47 20.68 -1.09 10.41
CA HIS A 47 21.69 -1.59 9.47
C HIS A 47 21.83 -0.73 8.20
N GLY A 48 21.16 0.42 8.14
CA GLY A 48 21.19 1.31 6.97
C GLY A 48 20.64 0.65 5.70
N THR A 49 19.74 -0.31 5.83
CA THR A 49 19.14 -1.05 4.72
C THR A 49 17.89 -0.31 4.23
N PRO A 50 17.85 0.20 2.99
CA PRO A 50 16.60 0.66 2.41
C PRO A 50 15.61 -0.49 2.32
N MET A 51 14.38 -0.29 2.78
CA MET A 51 13.32 -1.29 2.67
C MET A 51 11.96 -0.65 2.41
N PHE A 52 11.10 -1.40 1.75
CA PHE A 52 9.66 -1.13 1.76
C PHE A 52 8.85 -2.40 1.52
N SER A 53 7.54 -2.30 1.74
CA SER A 53 6.53 -3.31 1.44
C SER A 53 5.29 -2.62 0.89
N THR A 54 4.58 -3.28 -0.02
CA THR A 54 3.34 -2.76 -0.62
C THR A 54 2.59 -3.87 -1.35
N SER A 55 1.29 -3.75 -1.45
CA SER A 55 0.46 -4.41 -2.44
C SER A 55 0.60 -3.77 -3.82
N ALA A 56 0.60 -4.59 -4.87
CA ALA A 56 0.60 -4.08 -6.24
C ALA A 56 -0.64 -3.20 -6.55
N LEU A 57 -1.78 -3.47 -5.90
CA LEU A 57 -3.04 -2.76 -6.13
C LEU A 57 -2.94 -1.26 -5.81
N ARG A 58 -2.01 -0.85 -4.94
CA ARG A 58 -1.71 0.56 -4.67
C ARG A 58 -1.38 1.35 -5.93
N PHE A 59 -0.77 0.70 -6.93
CA PHE A 59 -0.31 1.33 -8.16
C PHE A 59 -1.34 1.27 -9.29
N ALA A 60 -2.61 0.97 -8.99
CA ALA A 60 -3.65 1.13 -9.99
C ALA A 60 -3.69 2.58 -10.49
N SER A 61 -3.63 2.77 -11.81
CA SER A 61 -3.65 4.10 -12.42
C SER A 61 -4.87 4.91 -11.97
N GLU A 62 -6.01 4.24 -11.83
CA GLU A 62 -7.27 4.83 -11.40
C GLU A 62 -7.19 5.41 -9.99
N TYR A 63 -6.32 4.87 -9.12
CA TYR A 63 -6.09 5.42 -7.79
C TYR A 63 -5.09 6.58 -7.81
N ALA A 64 -4.11 6.55 -8.72
CA ALA A 64 -3.13 7.62 -8.88
C ALA A 64 -3.75 8.92 -9.43
N GLU A 65 -4.87 8.83 -10.14
CA GLU A 65 -5.63 9.97 -10.68
C GLU A 65 -6.52 10.66 -9.64
N LEU A 66 -6.70 10.05 -8.46
CA LEU A 66 -7.53 10.62 -7.40
C LEU A 66 -6.84 11.79 -6.71
N ASP A 67 -7.61 12.84 -6.44
CA ASP A 67 -7.18 13.89 -5.52
C ASP A 67 -7.29 13.40 -4.08
N SER A 68 -6.14 13.15 -3.45
CA SER A 68 -6.05 12.74 -2.04
C SER A 68 -6.37 13.87 -1.07
N GLN A 69 -6.38 15.13 -1.52
CA GLN A 69 -6.72 16.27 -0.68
C GLN A 69 -8.25 16.36 -0.53
N GLY A 70 -8.71 16.66 0.69
CA GLY A 70 -10.13 16.87 0.96
C GLY A 70 -10.99 15.60 1.00
N ILE A 71 -10.40 14.39 0.95
CA ILE A 71 -11.17 13.14 1.10
C ILE A 71 -11.81 13.08 2.48
N GLN A 72 -13.15 13.17 2.51
CA GLN A 72 -13.99 13.01 3.69
C GLN A 72 -14.38 11.54 3.91
N THR A 73 -14.74 10.82 2.85
CA THR A 73 -15.16 9.42 3.00
C THR A 73 -14.67 8.56 1.85
N ILE A 74 -14.15 7.38 2.19
CA ILE A 74 -13.93 6.28 1.24
C ILE A 74 -14.85 5.11 1.60
N ASN A 75 -15.54 4.55 0.63
CA ASN A 75 -16.20 3.25 0.75
C ASN A 75 -15.55 2.28 -0.22
N SER A 76 -14.91 1.24 0.30
CA SER A 76 -14.21 0.23 -0.48
C SER A 76 -14.98 -1.08 -0.48
N TRP A 77 -15.11 -1.65 -1.67
CA TRP A 77 -15.63 -2.99 -1.88
C TRP A 77 -14.55 -3.84 -2.54
N GLY A 78 -14.49 -5.11 -2.15
CA GLY A 78 -13.55 -6.04 -2.74
C GLY A 78 -13.84 -7.50 -2.43
N PRO A 79 -13.08 -8.41 -3.08
CA PRO A 79 -13.23 -9.84 -2.94
C PRO A 79 -12.41 -10.39 -1.75
N GLY A 80 -12.52 -11.71 -1.58
CA GLY A 80 -11.65 -12.50 -0.71
C GLY A 80 -11.96 -12.39 0.79
N ALA A 81 -11.29 -13.21 1.59
CA ALA A 81 -11.46 -13.23 3.04
C ALA A 81 -10.70 -12.09 3.72
N PHE A 82 -11.25 -11.57 4.82
CA PHE A 82 -10.62 -10.47 5.56
C PHE A 82 -9.21 -10.81 6.06
N SER A 83 -8.94 -12.05 6.45
CA SER A 83 -7.66 -12.47 7.04
C SER A 83 -6.44 -12.30 6.14
N ASN A 84 -6.60 -12.42 4.82
CA ASN A 84 -5.50 -12.35 3.86
C ASN A 84 -5.71 -11.31 2.75
N TYR A 85 -6.96 -10.96 2.41
CA TYR A 85 -7.26 -9.98 1.35
C TYR A 85 -7.48 -8.55 1.85
N ALA A 86 -7.70 -8.31 3.15
CA ALA A 86 -8.00 -6.97 3.65
C ALA A 86 -6.91 -5.95 3.33
N ILE A 87 -5.65 -6.38 3.24
CA ILE A 87 -4.52 -5.54 2.85
C ILE A 87 -4.73 -4.84 1.49
N HIS A 88 -5.37 -5.51 0.53
CA HIS A 88 -5.64 -4.96 -0.80
C HIS A 88 -6.60 -3.77 -0.75
N GLN A 89 -7.53 -3.75 0.21
CA GLN A 89 -8.46 -2.62 0.39
C GLN A 89 -7.87 -1.55 1.34
N ILE A 90 -7.23 -1.97 2.43
CA ILE A 90 -6.71 -1.06 3.45
C ILE A 90 -5.52 -0.25 2.92
N GLU A 91 -4.66 -0.83 2.11
CA GLU A 91 -3.46 -0.13 1.65
C GLU A 91 -3.76 1.09 0.75
N PRO A 92 -4.62 1.00 -0.29
CA PRO A 92 -5.06 2.18 -1.03
C PRO A 92 -5.71 3.24 -0.13
N ILE A 93 -6.51 2.83 0.86
CA ILE A 93 -7.14 3.75 1.80
C ILE A 93 -6.07 4.51 2.61
N ILE A 94 -5.08 3.82 3.15
CA ILE A 94 -3.98 4.46 3.89
C ILE A 94 -3.13 5.35 2.98
N SER A 95 -2.89 4.93 1.73
CA SER A 95 -2.17 5.75 0.74
C SER A 95 -2.93 7.04 0.39
N LEU A 96 -4.27 7.00 0.36
CA LEU A 96 -5.12 8.15 0.00
C LEU A 96 -5.44 9.04 1.20
N MET A 97 -5.67 8.45 2.38
CA MET A 97 -6.14 9.17 3.57
C MET A 97 -5.04 9.50 4.58
N GLY A 98 -3.89 8.84 4.48
CA GLY A 98 -2.72 9.03 5.34
C GLY A 98 -2.52 7.91 6.38
N ALA A 99 -1.35 7.91 7.00
CA ALA A 99 -0.88 6.85 7.91
C ALA A 99 -1.36 6.97 9.37
N ASN A 100 -2.36 7.81 9.66
CA ASN A 100 -2.80 8.11 11.03
C ASN A 100 -4.28 7.75 11.29
N PRO A 101 -4.74 6.52 11.02
CA PRO A 101 -6.06 6.10 11.49
C PRO A 101 -6.08 6.09 13.03
N LEU A 102 -7.17 6.58 13.62
CA LEU A 102 -7.30 6.77 15.08
C LEU A 102 -7.93 5.57 15.77
N ARG A 103 -8.93 4.96 15.14
CA ARG A 103 -9.69 3.85 15.71
C ARG A 103 -10.39 3.06 14.62
N VAL A 104 -10.72 1.82 14.93
CA VAL A 104 -11.48 0.94 14.04
C VAL A 104 -12.68 0.35 14.76
N MET A 105 -13.69 -0.03 13.98
CA MET A 105 -14.84 -0.78 14.45
C MET A 105 -15.17 -1.85 13.43
N TYR A 106 -15.13 -3.11 13.86
CA TYR A 106 -15.66 -4.20 13.04
C TYR A 106 -17.18 -4.14 13.00
N THR A 107 -17.75 -4.10 11.81
CA THR A 107 -19.19 -3.94 11.56
C THR A 107 -19.80 -5.09 10.78
N GLY A 108 -18.97 -5.97 10.23
CA GLY A 108 -19.41 -7.10 9.42
C GLY A 108 -19.85 -8.31 10.22
N THR A 109 -19.98 -9.41 9.49
CA THR A 109 -20.21 -10.77 10.00
C THR A 109 -19.10 -11.69 9.49
N ALA A 110 -19.09 -12.94 9.96
CA ALA A 110 -18.16 -13.94 9.44
C ALA A 110 -18.28 -14.12 7.91
N GLU A 111 -19.50 -14.08 7.37
CA GLU A 111 -19.80 -14.29 5.94
C GLU A 111 -19.69 -13.01 5.10
N SER A 112 -19.77 -11.83 5.74
CA SER A 112 -19.62 -10.54 5.07
C SER A 112 -18.77 -9.61 5.92
N PRO A 113 -17.45 -9.82 5.96
CA PRO A 113 -16.57 -9.00 6.78
C PRO A 113 -16.61 -7.53 6.37
N ALA A 114 -16.66 -6.65 7.36
CA ALA A 114 -16.65 -5.22 7.16
C ALA A 114 -15.99 -4.51 8.33
N LEU A 115 -15.30 -3.41 8.04
CA LEU A 115 -14.58 -2.62 9.01
C LEU A 115 -14.77 -1.13 8.70
N LEU A 116 -15.08 -0.35 9.72
CA LEU A 116 -15.05 1.11 9.70
C LEU A 116 -13.73 1.59 10.32
N ILE A 117 -13.07 2.54 9.65
CA ILE A 117 -11.81 3.15 10.04
C ILE A 117 -12.06 4.65 10.19
N ASP A 118 -11.73 5.20 11.36
CA ASP A 118 -11.85 6.63 11.65
C ASP A 118 -10.47 7.27 11.57
N PHE A 119 -10.35 8.37 10.82
CA PHE A 119 -9.12 9.16 10.68
C PHE A 119 -9.17 10.47 11.48
N GLY A 120 -10.27 10.76 12.18
CA GLY A 120 -10.51 12.06 12.81
C GLY A 120 -11.00 13.10 11.80
N ASP A 121 -11.32 14.30 12.28
CA ASP A 121 -11.74 15.43 11.45
C ASP A 121 -12.90 15.10 10.48
N GLU A 122 -13.86 14.29 10.95
CA GLU A 122 -14.99 13.77 10.17
C GLU A 122 -14.59 12.91 8.95
N ARG A 123 -13.33 12.49 8.87
CA ARG A 123 -12.80 11.64 7.81
C ARG A 123 -12.88 10.17 8.22
N GLN A 124 -13.46 9.34 7.36
CA GLN A 124 -13.63 7.91 7.63
C GLN A 124 -13.52 7.05 6.37
N ALA A 125 -13.22 5.77 6.55
CA ALA A 125 -13.29 4.80 5.48
C ALA A 125 -14.02 3.52 5.91
N THR A 126 -14.79 2.93 5.00
CA THR A 126 -15.34 1.58 5.18
C THR A 126 -14.70 0.63 4.19
N ILE A 127 -14.45 -0.61 4.64
CA ILE A 127 -14.14 -1.72 3.76
C ILE A 127 -15.21 -2.80 3.90
N ASN A 128 -15.58 -3.42 2.78
CA ASN A 128 -16.55 -4.50 2.72
C ASN A 128 -15.98 -5.63 1.84
N HIS A 129 -15.96 -6.84 2.39
CA HIS A 129 -15.66 -8.05 1.66
C HIS A 129 -16.97 -8.69 1.19
N LEU A 130 -17.24 -8.61 -0.10
CA LEU A 130 -18.54 -8.99 -0.69
C LEU A 130 -18.52 -10.34 -1.42
N GLY A 131 -17.43 -11.11 -1.24
CA GLY A 131 -17.27 -12.43 -1.83
C GLY A 131 -16.66 -12.42 -3.23
N ASP A 132 -16.62 -13.61 -3.82
CA ASP A 132 -15.94 -13.85 -5.09
C ASP A 132 -16.62 -13.08 -6.24
N ASN A 133 -15.82 -12.60 -7.20
CA ASN A 133 -16.20 -11.73 -8.32
C ASN A 133 -16.49 -10.25 -7.99
N CYS A 134 -16.44 -9.85 -6.71
CA CYS A 134 -16.46 -8.43 -6.38
C CYS A 134 -15.14 -7.77 -6.87
N PRO A 135 -15.18 -6.70 -7.69
CA PRO A 135 -13.98 -5.99 -8.08
C PRO A 135 -13.45 -5.12 -6.93
N PHE A 136 -12.18 -4.70 -7.00
CA PHE A 136 -11.65 -3.67 -6.12
C PHE A 136 -12.15 -2.30 -6.56
N THR A 137 -13.10 -1.74 -5.80
CA THR A 137 -13.76 -0.47 -6.13
C THR A 137 -13.78 0.45 -4.93
N LEU A 138 -13.51 1.74 -5.17
CA LEU A 138 -13.62 2.82 -4.19
C LEU A 138 -14.73 3.79 -4.62
N GLY A 139 -15.67 4.08 -3.72
CA GLY A 139 -16.51 5.26 -3.75
C GLY A 139 -15.91 6.34 -2.85
N ILE A 140 -15.74 7.56 -3.36
CA ILE A 140 -15.00 8.62 -2.68
C ILE A 140 -15.87 9.86 -2.62
N LYS A 141 -16.00 10.43 -1.43
CA LYS A 141 -16.66 11.72 -1.19
C LYS A 141 -15.62 12.74 -0.73
N GLN A 142 -15.53 13.84 -1.46
CA GLN A 142 -14.73 15.01 -1.05
C GLN A 142 -15.52 15.90 -0.08
N ASP A 143 -14.82 16.67 0.74
CA ASP A 143 -15.37 17.72 1.61
C ASP A 143 -16.13 18.82 0.84
N THR A 144 -15.75 19.04 -0.43
CA THR A 144 -16.47 19.90 -1.39
C THR A 144 -17.85 19.36 -1.78
N GLY A 145 -18.18 18.12 -1.40
CA GLY A 145 -19.43 17.45 -1.73
C GLY A 145 -19.42 16.67 -3.04
N SER A 146 -18.31 16.66 -3.78
CA SER A 146 -18.18 15.84 -4.98
C SER A 146 -18.08 14.35 -4.65
N PHE A 147 -18.55 13.52 -5.57
CA PHE A 147 -18.46 12.07 -5.49
C PHE A 147 -17.79 11.52 -6.74
N SER A 148 -16.88 10.57 -6.55
CA SER A 148 -16.30 9.76 -7.63
C SER A 148 -16.34 8.29 -7.25
N GLN A 149 -16.36 7.44 -8.27
CA GLN A 149 -16.23 6.00 -8.11
C GLN A 149 -15.17 5.50 -9.08
N VAL A 150 -14.23 4.71 -8.57
CA VAL A 150 -13.16 4.11 -9.37
C VAL A 150 -13.06 2.62 -9.09
N THR A 151 -12.78 1.86 -10.14
CA THR A 151 -12.53 0.42 -10.07
C THR A 151 -11.16 0.16 -10.66
N ALA A 152 -10.29 -0.55 -9.93
CA ALA A 152 -8.97 -0.88 -10.42
C ALA A 152 -9.06 -1.91 -11.56
N ASN A 153 -8.77 -1.49 -12.80
CA ASN A 153 -8.74 -2.34 -14.00
C ASN A 153 -7.38 -2.30 -14.71
N SER A 154 -6.56 -1.29 -14.41
CA SER A 154 -5.20 -1.18 -14.93
C SER A 154 -4.33 -2.38 -14.59
N ASN A 155 -3.25 -2.57 -15.36
CA ASN A 155 -2.22 -3.57 -15.05
C ASN A 155 -1.32 -3.08 -13.92
N PHE A 156 -1.90 -2.94 -12.72
CA PHE A 156 -1.24 -2.45 -11.52
C PHE A 156 -0.05 -3.32 -11.10
N PHE A 157 -0.03 -4.60 -11.48
CA PHE A 157 1.13 -5.46 -11.26
C PHE A 157 2.34 -5.01 -12.08
N LEU A 158 2.16 -4.67 -13.35
CA LEU A 158 3.25 -4.11 -14.17
C LEU A 158 3.76 -2.80 -13.57
N LEU A 159 2.84 -1.90 -13.17
CA LEU A 159 3.19 -0.62 -12.55
C LEU A 159 3.94 -0.80 -11.23
N PHE A 160 3.55 -1.78 -10.42
CA PHE A 160 4.28 -2.18 -9.22
C PHE A 160 5.71 -2.66 -9.54
N ILE A 161 5.88 -3.52 -10.56
CA ILE A 161 7.20 -4.00 -10.97
C ILE A 161 8.09 -2.83 -11.40
N GLU A 162 7.56 -1.83 -12.10
CA GLU A 162 8.32 -0.62 -12.44
C GLU A 162 8.82 0.11 -11.19
N GLN A 163 7.98 0.26 -10.15
CA GLN A 163 8.38 0.86 -8.88
C GLN A 163 9.41 0.03 -8.14
N LEU A 164 9.27 -1.29 -8.17
CA LEU A 164 10.20 -2.23 -7.54
C LEU A 164 11.60 -2.13 -8.19
N VAL A 165 11.66 -2.06 -9.52
CA VAL A 165 12.93 -1.85 -10.26
C VAL A 165 13.56 -0.51 -9.87
N ARG A 166 12.78 0.59 -9.89
CA ARG A 166 13.27 1.92 -9.49
C ARG A 166 13.82 1.94 -8.06
N PHE A 167 13.19 1.21 -7.14
CA PHE A 167 13.69 1.06 -5.78
C PHE A 167 15.07 0.37 -5.74
N PHE A 168 15.24 -0.74 -6.47
CA PHE A 168 16.53 -1.44 -6.49
C PHE A 168 17.64 -0.63 -7.16
N GLU A 169 17.31 0.21 -8.13
CA GLU A 169 18.26 1.12 -8.79
C GLU A 169 18.66 2.31 -7.90
N SER A 170 17.70 2.90 -7.20
CA SER A 170 17.89 4.16 -6.47
C SER A 170 18.17 3.99 -4.98
N GLY A 171 17.81 2.84 -4.40
CA GLY A 171 17.77 2.63 -2.96
C GLY A 171 16.76 3.50 -2.21
N ARG A 172 15.80 4.14 -2.90
CA ARG A 172 14.80 5.02 -2.28
C ARG A 172 13.46 4.31 -2.14
N PRO A 173 12.99 4.02 -0.90
CA PRO A 173 11.69 3.42 -0.67
C PRO A 173 10.55 4.18 -1.36
N THR A 174 9.71 3.48 -2.13
CA THR A 174 8.53 4.07 -2.78
C THR A 174 7.39 4.31 -1.80
N VAL A 175 7.34 3.52 -0.71
CA VAL A 175 6.31 3.59 0.32
C VAL A 175 6.94 3.92 1.66
N ALA A 176 6.38 4.89 2.36
CA ALA A 176 6.82 5.26 3.70
C ALA A 176 6.49 4.15 4.70
N SER A 177 7.43 3.82 5.59
CA SER A 177 7.25 2.77 6.61
C SER A 177 6.01 3.00 7.49
N ALA A 178 5.71 4.27 7.81
CA ALA A 178 4.54 4.64 8.60
C ALA A 178 3.22 4.15 7.98
N GLU A 179 3.10 4.15 6.66
CA GLU A 179 1.91 3.66 5.96
C GLU A 179 1.80 2.14 6.07
N THR A 180 2.89 1.41 5.81
CA THR A 180 2.91 -0.05 5.98
C THR A 180 2.57 -0.44 7.42
N ILE A 181 3.12 0.25 8.42
CA ILE A 181 2.80 0.02 9.83
C ILE A 181 1.32 0.31 10.12
N ALA A 182 0.76 1.39 9.56
CA ALA A 182 -0.65 1.72 9.72
C ALA A 182 -1.57 0.64 9.10
N VAL A 183 -1.24 0.15 7.91
CA VAL A 183 -1.95 -0.95 7.24
C VAL A 183 -1.98 -2.19 8.13
N ILE A 184 -0.83 -2.63 8.63
CA ILE A 184 -0.75 -3.80 9.51
C ILE A 184 -1.49 -3.56 10.83
N THR A 185 -1.44 -2.35 11.37
CA THR A 185 -2.16 -1.98 12.60
C THR A 185 -3.67 -2.10 12.42
N VAL A 186 -4.22 -1.59 11.30
CA VAL A 186 -5.66 -1.70 11.00
C VAL A 186 -6.07 -3.16 10.83
N ILE A 187 -5.30 -3.96 10.09
CA ILE A 187 -5.57 -5.40 9.91
C ILE A 187 -5.56 -6.14 11.25
N GLU A 188 -4.51 -5.95 12.06
CA GLU A 188 -4.35 -6.59 13.37
C GLU A 188 -5.55 -6.30 14.28
N TYR A 189 -5.98 -5.04 14.35
CA TYR A 189 -7.06 -4.62 15.24
C TYR A 189 -8.44 -5.04 14.71
N GLY A 190 -8.66 -5.00 13.41
CA GLY A 190 -9.85 -5.57 12.78
C GLY A 190 -9.98 -7.08 13.05
N MET A 191 -8.88 -7.83 12.92
CA MET A 191 -8.83 -9.25 13.25
C MET A 191 -9.10 -9.53 14.74
N LYS A 192 -8.60 -8.68 15.65
CA LYS A 192 -8.89 -8.79 17.09
C LYS A 192 -10.38 -8.61 17.38
N GLN A 193 -11.05 -7.66 16.72
CA GLN A 193 -12.49 -7.46 16.89
C GLN A 193 -13.33 -8.59 16.30
N LEU A 194 -12.99 -9.06 15.10
CA LEU A 194 -13.63 -10.21 14.47
C LEU A 194 -13.64 -11.42 15.41
N ARG A 195 -12.48 -11.77 16.01
CA ARG A 195 -12.38 -12.91 16.94
C ARG A 195 -13.17 -12.74 18.24
N ARG A 196 -13.33 -11.50 18.71
CA ARG A 196 -14.04 -11.20 19.97
C ARG A 196 -15.54 -11.01 19.77
N LEU A 197 -16.01 -10.85 18.53
CA LEU A 197 -17.39 -10.47 18.19
C LEU A 197 -17.88 -9.24 18.96
N THR A 198 -16.98 -8.30 19.24
CA THR A 198 -17.27 -7.07 19.98
C THR A 198 -17.60 -5.94 19.02
N TYR A 199 -18.84 -5.47 19.06
CA TYR A 199 -19.28 -4.26 18.39
C TYR A 199 -18.88 -3.02 19.21
N GLY A 200 -18.09 -2.13 18.61
CA GLY A 200 -17.64 -0.90 19.25
C GLY A 200 -16.29 -0.42 18.72
N TRP A 201 -15.90 0.79 19.09
CA TRP A 201 -14.63 1.37 18.69
C TRP A 201 -13.46 0.78 19.48
N ILE A 202 -12.35 0.50 18.79
CA ILE A 202 -11.04 0.26 19.42
C ILE A 202 -10.05 1.29 18.91
N CYS A 203 -9.46 2.05 19.83
CA CYS A 203 -8.40 3.01 19.52
C CYS A 203 -7.13 2.29 19.05
N LEU A 204 -6.56 2.80 17.97
CA LEU A 204 -5.28 2.33 17.44
C LEU A 204 -4.13 3.00 18.20
N GLN A 205 -3.01 2.28 18.30
CA GLN A 205 -1.77 2.83 18.83
C GLN A 205 -1.21 3.84 17.83
N PRO A 206 -0.91 5.10 18.23
CA PRO A 206 -0.30 6.07 17.33
C PRO A 206 1.01 5.54 16.74
N ASN A 207 1.32 5.89 15.50
CA ASN A 207 2.65 5.62 14.95
C ASN A 207 3.69 6.39 15.77
N GLN A 208 4.66 5.67 16.35
CA GLN A 208 5.77 6.30 17.05
C GLN A 208 6.76 6.80 15.99
N THR A 209 6.75 8.09 15.70
CA THR A 209 7.85 8.72 14.97
C THR A 209 9.02 8.84 15.94
N LYS A 210 10.02 7.94 15.84
CA LYS A 210 11.37 8.32 16.29
C LYS A 210 11.75 9.54 15.45
N GLY A 211 12.05 10.65 16.11
CA GLY A 211 12.13 11.98 15.50
C GLY A 211 13.10 12.04 14.32
N LEU A 212 12.54 12.13 13.11
CA LEU A 212 13.26 12.63 11.95
C LEU A 212 13.14 14.16 11.99
N ALA A 213 14.22 14.83 12.36
CA ALA A 213 14.34 16.27 12.23
C ALA A 213 14.08 16.67 10.78
N GLN A 214 13.03 17.47 10.55
CA GLN A 214 12.79 18.12 9.28
C GLN A 214 13.92 19.11 9.03
N GLY A 215 14.87 18.72 8.17
CA GLY A 215 15.82 19.65 7.57
C GLY A 215 15.03 20.69 6.78
N HIS A 216 14.94 21.90 7.31
CA HIS A 216 14.50 23.07 6.57
C HIS A 216 15.45 23.28 5.38
N ILE A 217 14.99 22.94 4.18
CA ILE A 217 15.61 23.42 2.94
C ILE A 217 14.75 24.56 2.46
N GLY A 218 15.31 25.76 2.59
CA GLY A 218 14.68 27.00 2.18
C GLY A 218 14.33 27.01 0.70
N LEU A 219 13.21 27.66 0.44
CA LEU A 219 12.70 28.06 -0.87
C LEU A 219 13.82 28.78 -1.65
N VAL A 220 14.33 28.18 -2.73
CA VAL A 220 15.10 28.89 -3.75
C VAL A 220 14.26 28.94 -5.01
N ALA A 221 13.84 30.16 -5.35
CA ALA A 221 13.11 30.49 -6.55
C ALA A 221 13.93 30.15 -7.81
N SER A 222 13.28 29.55 -8.81
CA SER A 222 13.83 29.31 -10.13
C SER A 222 13.46 30.45 -11.10
N PRO A 223 14.40 31.03 -11.86
CA PRO A 223 14.10 31.91 -12.97
C PRO A 223 14.43 31.28 -14.35
N PHE A 224 13.46 31.34 -15.29
CA PHE A 224 13.60 31.25 -16.76
C PHE A 224 14.15 29.93 -17.35
N ALA A 225 13.95 29.51 -18.61
CA ALA A 225 12.99 29.69 -19.70
C ALA A 225 13.47 28.76 -20.86
N HIS A 226 12.58 28.45 -21.81
CA HIS A 226 12.78 27.75 -23.10
C HIS A 226 14.20 27.72 -23.73
N VAL A 227 14.63 26.54 -24.23
CA VAL A 227 15.33 26.35 -25.53
C VAL A 227 15.02 24.96 -26.12
N GLN A 228 15.04 24.91 -27.46
CA GLN A 228 14.52 23.95 -28.43
C GLN A 228 15.25 22.60 -28.60
N SER A 229 14.53 21.72 -29.31
CA SER A 229 14.87 20.47 -30.01
C SER A 229 16.28 20.30 -30.59
N TYR A 230 16.77 19.05 -30.55
CA TYR A 230 17.58 18.45 -31.62
C TYR A 230 17.25 16.96 -31.81
N THR A 231 17.06 16.61 -33.08
CA THR A 231 16.78 15.29 -33.66
C THR A 231 18.05 14.49 -33.95
N SER A 232 17.85 13.18 -34.14
CA SER A 232 18.71 12.19 -34.84
C SER A 232 19.81 11.50 -34.04
N PHE A 233 19.68 10.19 -33.84
CA PHE A 233 20.56 9.21 -34.52
C PHE A 233 19.89 7.84 -34.65
N ARG A 234 20.18 7.19 -35.78
CA ARG A 234 19.57 5.98 -36.35
C ARG A 234 19.99 4.67 -35.67
N THR A 235 19.01 3.79 -35.53
CA THR A 235 18.96 2.39 -36.02
C THR A 235 20.22 1.52 -36.00
N PHE A 236 20.18 0.45 -35.21
CA PHE A 236 20.72 -0.86 -35.61
C PHE A 236 19.66 -1.94 -35.34
N PHE A 237 19.27 -2.62 -36.43
CA PHE A 237 18.45 -3.83 -36.46
C PHE A 237 19.38 -5.05 -36.34
N LEU A 238 18.99 -6.10 -35.61
CA LEU A 238 18.62 -7.40 -36.20
C LEU A 238 17.99 -8.34 -35.14
N PRO A 239 17.13 -9.29 -35.56
CA PRO A 239 16.17 -10.01 -34.70
C PRO A 239 16.64 -11.43 -34.33
N PHE A 240 16.04 -12.03 -33.29
CA PHE A 240 15.98 -13.49 -33.16
C PHE A 240 14.61 -13.98 -32.63
N MET A 241 13.89 -14.62 -33.55
CA MET A 241 12.98 -15.76 -33.46
C MET A 241 11.99 -15.93 -32.28
N CYS A 242 10.71 -15.81 -32.65
CA CYS A 242 9.58 -16.56 -32.09
C CYS A 242 9.61 -18.06 -32.43
N LYS A 243 9.37 -18.92 -31.43
CA LYS A 243 8.58 -20.18 -31.44
C LYS A 243 8.19 -20.39 -29.95
N GLY A 244 6.95 -20.50 -29.49
CA GLY A 244 5.70 -20.99 -30.07
C GLY A 244 5.36 -22.32 -29.39
N PHE A 245 4.35 -22.35 -28.52
CA PHE A 245 3.50 -23.53 -28.25
C PHE A 245 2.15 -23.12 -27.64
N HIS A 246 1.08 -23.45 -28.37
CA HIS A 246 -0.29 -23.66 -27.89
C HIS A 246 -0.29 -24.74 -26.76
N HIS A 247 -1.28 -24.88 -25.86
CA HIS A 247 -2.70 -25.07 -26.16
C HIS A 247 -3.53 -25.16 -24.85
N SER A 248 -4.80 -24.73 -24.97
CA SER A 248 -6.04 -25.23 -24.34
C SER A 248 -6.40 -24.94 -22.88
N SER A 249 -7.48 -24.17 -22.78
CA SER A 249 -8.57 -24.24 -21.82
C SER A 249 -9.20 -25.64 -21.67
N LEU A 250 -9.54 -25.97 -20.43
CA LEU A 250 -10.74 -26.68 -19.98
C LEU A 250 -11.21 -26.03 -18.68
#